data_AF-A0A818BT11-F1
#
_entry.id   AF-A0A818BT11-F1
#
_cell.length_a   1.000
_cell.length_b   1.000
_cell.length_c   1.000
_cell.angle_alpha   90.00
_cell.angle_beta   90.00
_cell.angle_gamma   90.00
#
_symmetry.space_group_name_H-M   'P 1'
#
loop_
_entity.id
_entity.type
_entity.pdbx_description
1 polymer ?
#
loop_
_entity_poly.entity_id
_entity_poly.type
_entity_poly.pdbx_seq_one_letter_code
_entity_poly.pdbx_strand_id
1 'polypeptide(L)'
;MNNTAVDQTSSASPVPPPTPIVEQQPQPQPQLQIPHPANNKAEGRLSRLHVVQQSSSINTHNTAVSVVPEPPSPPTSARLHGPFGQMILDYRSTLTYAPITNSNLHHHETNQKDLRICVAVRKRPLNKHHCLAHVPKSKVDLTTYLDNQTFKFDYTFDEKVSNELVYHYIAAPLIDTMFNGGNATVFAYGKTSTMGGDLSSAKTDYSHGIYAQIARGIFHRLLQPQYRTSLEIFITFYEIYCGKVFDLLNNKKRLRVFEDQNGFVQVCDQQGQQVKSIQDVLNIIQRKILVFVSLSNDHV
;
A
#
# COMPACT_ATOMS: atom_id res chain seq x y z
N MET A 1 76.27 -0.10 40.64
CA MET A 1 75.50 -0.27 39.40
C MET A 1 74.03 -0.30 39.78
N ASN A 2 73.32 0.77 39.46
CA ASN A 2 71.88 0.93 39.71
C ASN A 2 71.08 -0.03 38.81
N ASN A 3 70.01 -0.60 39.35
CA ASN A 3 68.76 -0.67 38.60
C ASN A 3 67.57 -0.66 39.56
N THR A 4 66.73 0.34 39.33
CA THR A 4 65.54 0.71 40.08
C THR A 4 64.34 -0.08 39.54
N ALA A 5 63.55 -0.67 40.44
CA ALA A 5 62.13 -0.93 40.18
C ALA A 5 61.39 -0.78 41.51
N VAL A 6 60.59 0.28 41.57
CA VAL A 6 59.71 0.66 42.68
C VAL A 6 58.40 -0.09 42.47
N ASP A 7 57.96 -0.88 43.45
CA ASP A 7 56.61 -1.45 43.47
C ASP A 7 55.83 -0.78 44.61
N GLN A 8 54.92 0.12 44.25
CA GLN A 8 54.02 0.80 45.19
C GLN A 8 52.74 -0.02 45.34
N THR A 9 52.59 -0.65 46.50
CA THR A 9 51.31 -1.20 46.95
C THR A 9 50.33 -0.05 47.24
N SER A 10 49.23 0.04 46.46
CA SER A 10 48.09 0.90 46.78
C SER A 10 46.87 0.06 47.15
N SER A 11 46.26 0.43 48.27
CA SER A 11 45.13 -0.20 48.94
C SER A 11 43.81 0.00 48.18
N ALA A 12 43.13 -1.08 47.80
CA ALA A 12 41.76 -1.03 47.29
C ALA A 12 40.74 -1.23 48.43
N SER A 13 39.79 -0.30 48.56
CA SER A 13 38.66 -0.39 49.50
C SER A 13 37.54 -1.30 48.93
N PRO A 14 36.73 -1.96 49.78
CA PRO A 14 35.72 -2.91 49.31
C PRO A 14 34.52 -2.23 48.65
N VAL A 15 34.07 -2.80 47.53
CA VAL A 15 32.91 -2.35 46.75
C VAL A 15 31.60 -2.77 47.46
N PRO A 16 30.62 -1.86 47.64
CA PRO A 16 29.33 -2.21 48.23
C PRO A 16 28.43 -3.00 47.24
N PRO A 17 27.48 -3.82 47.74
CA PRO A 17 26.62 -4.63 46.89
C PRO A 17 25.62 -3.78 46.08
N PRO A 18 25.17 -4.28 44.91
CA PRO A 18 24.27 -3.54 44.04
C PRO A 18 22.85 -3.42 44.63
N THR A 19 22.30 -2.21 44.59
CA THR A 19 20.93 -1.88 44.98
C THR A 19 19.91 -2.52 44.03
N PRO A 20 18.74 -3.00 44.49
CA PRO A 20 17.70 -3.54 43.62
C PRO A 20 17.19 -2.48 42.64
N ILE A 21 17.19 -2.80 41.35
CA ILE A 21 16.59 -1.96 40.31
C ILE A 21 15.07 -2.10 40.45
N VAL A 22 14.40 -1.02 40.87
CA VAL A 22 12.95 -0.91 40.78
C VAL A 22 12.60 -0.75 39.30
N GLU A 23 11.94 -1.75 38.70
CA GLU A 23 11.33 -1.62 37.38
C GLU A 23 10.32 -0.47 37.40
N GLN A 24 10.70 0.67 36.82
CA GLN A 24 9.75 1.72 36.50
C GLN A 24 8.84 1.20 35.40
N GLN A 25 7.53 1.18 35.68
CA GLN A 25 6.51 0.93 34.67
C GLN A 25 6.75 1.85 33.45
N PRO A 26 6.61 1.36 32.21
CA PRO A 26 6.81 2.18 31.04
C PRO A 26 5.88 3.40 31.07
N GLN A 27 6.45 4.60 31.05
CA GLN A 27 5.67 5.81 30.83
C GLN A 27 4.89 5.67 29.52
N PRO A 28 3.59 6.02 29.48
CA PRO A 28 2.85 5.99 28.24
C PRO A 28 3.51 6.97 27.26
N GLN A 29 4.04 6.43 26.15
CA GLN A 29 4.52 7.23 25.04
C GLN A 29 3.39 8.18 24.60
N PRO A 30 3.70 9.43 24.21
CA PRO A 30 2.69 10.33 23.67
C PRO A 30 2.05 9.64 22.46
N GLN A 31 0.81 9.18 22.63
CA GLN A 31 0.01 8.74 21.52
C GLN A 31 -0.11 9.93 20.58
N LEU A 32 0.32 9.76 19.32
CA LEU A 32 -0.01 10.67 18.24
C LEU A 32 -1.54 10.80 18.21
N GLN A 33 -2.08 11.82 18.88
CA GLN A 33 -3.47 12.19 18.77
C GLN A 33 -3.64 12.80 17.39
N ILE A 34 -4.01 11.95 16.44
CA ILE A 34 -4.47 12.39 15.13
C ILE A 34 -5.72 13.24 15.37
N PRO A 35 -5.70 14.54 15.03
CA PRO A 35 -6.86 15.41 15.21
C PRO A 35 -8.10 14.77 14.59
N HIS A 36 -9.25 14.90 15.24
CA HIS A 36 -10.51 14.52 14.60
C HIS A 36 -10.68 15.41 13.36
N PRO A 37 -10.83 14.82 12.17
CA PRO A 37 -11.04 15.62 10.97
C PRO A 37 -12.34 16.39 11.14
N ALA A 38 -12.30 17.70 10.90
CA ALA A 38 -13.50 18.49 10.79
C ALA A 38 -14.41 17.87 9.71
N ASN A 39 -15.69 17.72 10.01
CA ASN A 39 -16.63 17.16 9.05
C ASN A 39 -16.75 18.15 7.87
N ASN A 40 -16.26 17.78 6.69
CA ASN A 40 -16.29 18.68 5.54
C ASN A 40 -17.74 19.06 5.17
N LYS A 41 -18.74 18.22 5.49
CA LYS A 41 -20.16 18.59 5.32
C LYS A 41 -20.58 19.76 6.20
N ALA A 42 -20.05 19.86 7.42
CA ALA A 42 -20.36 20.97 8.34
C ALA A 42 -19.67 22.28 7.92
N GLU A 43 -18.55 22.18 7.20
CA GLU A 43 -17.76 23.33 6.71
C GLU A 43 -18.07 23.72 5.24
N GLY A 44 -19.01 23.03 4.58
CA GLY A 44 -19.28 23.25 3.15
C GLY A 44 -18.12 22.87 2.21
N ARG A 45 -17.20 22.02 2.67
CA ARG A 45 -15.99 21.63 1.94
C ARG A 45 -16.20 20.36 1.12
N LEU A 46 -15.47 20.26 0.01
CA LEU A 46 -15.46 19.11 -0.88
C LEU A 46 -14.88 17.88 -0.21
N SER A 47 -15.54 16.73 -0.38
CA SER A 47 -15.00 15.43 0.06
C SER A 47 -14.13 14.82 -1.02
N ARG A 48 -12.99 14.25 -0.64
CA ARG A 48 -11.95 13.80 -1.59
C ARG A 48 -11.50 12.37 -1.32
N LEU A 49 -11.33 11.60 -2.39
CA LEU A 49 -10.64 10.32 -2.37
C LEU A 49 -9.38 10.43 -3.22
N HIS A 50 -8.23 10.43 -2.54
CA HIS A 50 -6.92 10.47 -3.21
C HIS A 50 -6.43 9.05 -3.45
N VAL A 51 -5.89 8.79 -4.63
CA VAL A 51 -5.16 7.54 -4.89
C VAL A 51 -3.75 7.90 -5.32
N VAL A 52 -2.78 7.53 -4.49
CA VAL A 52 -1.37 7.88 -4.65
C VAL A 52 -0.61 6.61 -5.00
N GLN A 53 0.00 6.59 -6.18
CA GLN A 53 0.80 5.45 -6.63
C GLN A 53 2.25 5.87 -6.77
N GLN A 54 3.14 5.20 -6.05
CA GLN A 54 4.58 5.40 -6.20
C GLN A 54 5.11 4.46 -7.27
N SER A 55 5.62 5.01 -8.38
CA SER A 55 6.38 4.25 -9.38
C SER A 55 7.79 4.00 -8.86
N SER A 56 8.13 2.73 -8.61
CA SER A 56 9.52 2.31 -8.46
C SER A 56 10.14 2.08 -9.83
N SER A 57 11.08 2.92 -10.24
CA SER A 57 11.93 2.68 -11.42
C SER A 57 12.87 1.50 -11.15
N ILE A 58 12.42 0.28 -11.40
CA ILE A 58 13.32 -0.89 -11.46
C ILE A 58 13.65 -1.11 -12.94
N ASN A 59 14.86 -0.71 -13.34
CA ASN A 59 15.47 -1.07 -14.62
C ASN A 59 15.73 -2.58 -14.63
N THR A 60 14.79 -3.37 -15.12
CA THR A 60 15.09 -4.72 -15.63
C THR A 60 15.34 -4.62 -17.12
N HIS A 61 16.61 -4.69 -17.52
CA HIS A 61 16.97 -5.02 -18.90
C HIS A 61 16.36 -6.38 -19.24
N ASN A 62 15.27 -6.37 -20.00
CA ASN A 62 14.68 -7.58 -20.55
C ASN A 62 15.48 -7.98 -21.81
N THR A 63 16.37 -8.95 -21.67
CA THR A 63 16.87 -9.72 -22.80
C THR A 63 15.77 -10.74 -23.15
N ALA A 64 14.92 -10.39 -24.12
CA ALA A 64 13.94 -11.33 -24.66
C ALA A 64 14.67 -12.39 -25.50
N VAL A 65 14.73 -13.62 -25.03
CA VAL A 65 15.05 -14.80 -25.86
C VAL A 65 13.75 -15.54 -26.09
N SER A 66 13.31 -15.56 -27.35
CA SER A 66 12.14 -16.30 -27.81
C SER A 66 12.41 -17.81 -27.74
N VAL A 67 11.62 -18.55 -26.96
CA VAL A 67 11.58 -20.02 -26.98
C VAL A 67 10.15 -20.46 -27.25
N VAL A 68 9.99 -21.31 -28.25
CA VAL A 68 8.73 -21.89 -28.76
C VAL A 68 8.13 -22.86 -27.71
N PRO A 69 6.79 -22.96 -27.55
CA PRO A 69 6.20 -23.78 -26.49
C PRO A 69 6.03 -25.26 -26.92
N GLU A 70 6.63 -26.18 -26.16
CA GLU A 70 6.26 -27.60 -26.11
C GLU A 70 5.18 -27.85 -25.03
N PRO A 71 4.32 -28.89 -25.17
CA PRO A 71 3.20 -29.12 -24.25
C PRO A 71 3.66 -29.59 -22.87
N PRO A 72 2.97 -29.19 -21.77
CA PRO A 72 3.47 -29.39 -20.42
C PRO A 72 3.20 -30.80 -19.90
N SER A 73 4.26 -31.56 -19.67
CA SER A 73 4.27 -32.55 -18.58
C SER A 73 4.60 -31.82 -17.26
N PRO A 74 4.01 -32.21 -16.11
CA PRO A 74 4.25 -31.50 -14.85
C PRO A 74 5.72 -31.71 -14.42
N PRO A 75 6.51 -30.64 -14.20
CA PRO A 75 7.86 -30.79 -13.67
C PRO A 75 7.79 -31.16 -12.19
N THR A 76 8.45 -32.25 -11.82
CA THR A 76 8.67 -32.65 -10.44
C THR A 76 9.49 -31.55 -9.73
N SER A 77 9.00 -31.09 -8.58
CA SER A 77 9.48 -29.91 -7.83
C SER A 77 10.96 -29.93 -7.38
N ALA A 78 11.70 -31.01 -7.61
CA ALA A 78 13.06 -31.19 -7.14
C ALA A 78 14.13 -30.38 -7.91
N ARG A 79 13.85 -29.93 -9.14
CA ARG A 79 14.91 -29.38 -10.03
C ARG A 79 15.09 -27.85 -10.03
N LEU A 80 14.26 -27.06 -9.34
CA LEU A 80 14.26 -25.59 -9.50
C LEU A 80 14.88 -24.77 -8.34
N HIS A 81 15.21 -25.34 -7.18
CA HIS A 81 15.55 -24.52 -5.99
C HIS A 81 16.71 -25.01 -5.09
N GLY A 82 17.48 -26.03 -5.49
CA GLY A 82 18.61 -26.53 -4.68
C GLY A 82 18.20 -26.95 -3.26
N PRO A 83 19.11 -26.99 -2.27
CA PRO A 83 18.81 -27.44 -0.90
C PRO A 83 17.76 -26.57 -0.17
N PHE A 84 17.64 -25.29 -0.54
CA PHE A 84 16.66 -24.38 0.06
C PHE A 84 15.22 -24.66 -0.36
N GLY A 85 15.01 -25.23 -1.55
CA GLY A 85 13.68 -25.60 -2.03
C GLY A 85 12.98 -26.59 -1.09
N GLN A 86 13.72 -27.61 -0.65
CA GLN A 86 13.19 -28.60 0.27
C GLN A 86 12.92 -27.99 1.65
N MET A 87 13.85 -27.18 2.18
CA MET A 87 13.64 -26.46 3.46
C MET A 87 12.38 -25.60 3.45
N ILE A 88 12.08 -24.93 2.32
CA ILE A 88 10.85 -24.14 2.15
C ILE A 88 9.61 -25.04 2.18
N LEU A 89 9.62 -26.17 1.47
CA LEU A 89 8.48 -27.11 1.44
C LEU A 89 8.23 -27.71 2.82
N ASP A 90 9.27 -28.13 3.52
CA ASP A 90 9.19 -28.69 4.86
C ASP A 90 8.60 -27.65 5.83
N TYR A 91 9.12 -26.42 5.83
CA TYR A 91 8.57 -25.35 6.67
C TYR A 91 7.10 -25.08 6.35
N ARG A 92 6.73 -25.01 5.06
CA ARG A 92 5.34 -24.76 4.65
C ARG A 92 4.38 -25.86 5.09
N SER A 93 4.83 -27.10 5.21
CA SER A 93 4.00 -28.21 5.72
C SER A 93 3.62 -28.04 7.20
N THR A 94 4.40 -27.28 7.96
CA THR A 94 4.12 -27.00 9.38
C THR A 94 3.06 -25.89 9.59
N LEU A 95 2.71 -25.15 8.53
CA LEU A 95 1.85 -23.98 8.63
C LEU A 95 0.39 -24.33 8.29
N THR A 96 -0.53 -23.77 9.07
CA THR A 96 -1.95 -23.72 8.69
C THR A 96 -2.18 -22.62 7.66
N TYR A 97 -2.77 -22.97 6.52
CA TYR A 97 -3.11 -22.00 5.48
C TYR A 97 -4.60 -21.69 5.47
N ALA A 98 -4.95 -20.41 5.71
CA ALA A 98 -6.30 -19.89 5.62
C ALA A 98 -6.31 -18.59 4.79
N PRO A 99 -6.54 -18.67 3.47
CA PRO A 99 -6.53 -17.49 2.60
C PRO A 99 -7.79 -16.63 2.76
N ILE A 100 -7.67 -15.35 2.42
CA ILE A 100 -8.81 -14.46 2.24
C ILE A 100 -9.55 -14.89 0.97
N THR A 101 -10.84 -15.16 1.10
CA THR A 101 -11.73 -15.54 0.01
C THR A 101 -13.01 -14.70 0.01
N ASN A 102 -13.84 -14.85 -1.03
CA ASN A 102 -15.11 -14.13 -1.14
C ASN A 102 -16.08 -14.47 0.01
N SER A 103 -16.02 -15.68 0.60
CA SER A 103 -16.87 -16.02 1.74
C SER A 103 -16.52 -15.24 3.02
N ASN A 104 -15.26 -14.77 3.13
CA ASN A 104 -14.83 -13.90 4.22
C ASN A 104 -15.37 -12.46 4.05
N LEU A 105 -15.80 -12.07 2.85
CA LEU A 105 -16.20 -10.70 2.55
C LEU A 105 -17.44 -10.27 3.37
N HIS A 106 -18.44 -11.15 3.49
CA HIS A 106 -19.65 -10.83 4.27
C HIS A 106 -19.35 -10.61 5.76
N HIS A 107 -18.38 -11.36 6.30
CA HIS A 107 -17.90 -11.15 7.67
C HIS A 107 -17.11 -9.85 7.82
N HIS A 108 -16.37 -9.46 6.79
CA HIS A 108 -15.65 -8.18 6.75
C HIS A 108 -16.61 -6.98 6.72
N GLU A 109 -17.66 -7.02 5.90
CA GLU A 109 -18.67 -5.96 5.80
C GLU A 109 -19.43 -5.75 7.11
N THR A 110 -19.66 -6.84 7.86
CA THR A 110 -20.41 -6.80 9.13
C THR A 110 -19.55 -6.47 10.34
N ASN A 111 -18.26 -6.86 10.36
CA ASN A 111 -17.33 -6.61 11.47
C ASN A 111 -16.25 -5.60 11.10
N GLN A 112 -16.60 -4.66 10.24
CA GLN A 112 -15.66 -3.69 9.73
C GLN A 112 -15.17 -2.82 10.89
N LYS A 113 -13.90 -3.02 11.27
CA LYS A 113 -13.26 -2.20 12.31
C LYS A 113 -13.12 -0.78 11.79
N ASP A 114 -13.41 0.19 12.65
CA ASP A 114 -13.21 1.62 12.37
C ASP A 114 -11.70 1.97 12.39
N LEU A 115 -10.98 1.45 11.39
CA LEU A 115 -9.55 1.65 11.21
C LEU A 115 -9.33 2.90 10.36
N ARG A 116 -8.84 3.97 11.00
CA ARG A 116 -8.44 5.19 10.28
C ARG A 116 -7.21 4.98 9.37
N ILE A 117 -6.37 4.00 9.71
CA ILE A 117 -5.22 3.56 8.93
C ILE A 117 -5.33 2.06 8.75
N CYS A 118 -5.32 1.62 7.49
CA CYS A 118 -5.32 0.22 7.11
C CYS A 118 -4.08 -0.05 6.26
N VAL A 119 -3.25 -1.01 6.68
CA VAL A 119 -2.06 -1.44 5.95
C VAL A 119 -2.27 -2.83 5.41
N ALA A 120 -2.18 -2.97 4.09
CA ALA A 120 -2.34 -4.24 3.41
C ALA A 120 -1.17 -4.54 2.48
N VAL A 121 -0.84 -5.83 2.39
CA VAL A 121 0.21 -6.34 1.49
C VAL A 121 -0.40 -7.32 0.52
N ARG A 122 -0.02 -7.22 -0.76
CA ARG A 122 -0.41 -8.16 -1.80
C ARG A 122 0.80 -8.82 -2.43
N LYS A 123 0.88 -10.14 -2.33
CA LYS A 123 1.81 -10.94 -3.13
C LYS A 123 1.31 -10.97 -4.57
N ARG A 124 2.17 -10.62 -5.54
CA ARG A 124 1.92 -11.00 -6.93
C ARG A 124 2.60 -12.34 -7.23
N PRO A 125 2.02 -13.18 -8.11
CA PRO A 125 2.64 -14.43 -8.47
C PRO A 125 3.96 -14.20 -9.21
N LEU A 126 5.07 -14.67 -8.65
CA LEU A 126 6.00 -15.53 -9.38
C LEU A 126 5.67 -16.92 -8.88
N ASN A 127 4.93 -17.73 -9.65
CA ASN A 127 4.56 -19.11 -9.34
C ASN A 127 4.57 -19.50 -7.83
N LYS A 128 3.41 -19.33 -7.18
CA LYS A 128 2.91 -20.05 -5.99
C LYS A 128 3.41 -19.72 -4.56
N HIS A 129 2.61 -18.84 -3.91
CA HIS A 129 2.01 -18.92 -2.56
C HIS A 129 2.74 -18.28 -1.35
N HIS A 130 1.97 -17.53 -0.54
CA HIS A 130 2.21 -16.89 0.79
C HIS A 130 3.18 -15.69 0.86
N CYS A 131 2.80 -14.66 1.63
CA CYS A 131 3.67 -13.55 2.07
C CYS A 131 4.51 -13.98 3.28
N LEU A 132 5.41 -14.93 3.05
CA LEU A 132 6.46 -15.30 3.97
C LEU A 132 7.79 -15.01 3.27
N ALA A 133 8.62 -14.19 3.87
CA ALA A 133 9.95 -13.92 3.36
C ALA A 133 10.87 -15.04 3.87
N HIS A 134 11.08 -16.04 3.02
CA HIS A 134 12.14 -17.02 3.22
C HIS A 134 13.45 -16.38 2.80
N VAL A 135 14.32 -16.07 3.76
CA VAL A 135 15.65 -15.51 3.46
C VAL A 135 16.68 -16.64 3.57
N PRO A 136 17.21 -17.15 2.43
CA PRO A 136 18.28 -18.14 2.45
C PRO A 136 19.52 -17.51 3.06
N LYS A 137 20.07 -18.13 4.11
CA LYS A 137 21.31 -17.68 4.77
C LYS A 137 22.28 -18.83 4.92
N SER A 138 23.56 -18.47 4.99
CA SER A 138 24.65 -19.37 5.32
C SER A 138 25.36 -18.85 6.57
N LYS A 139 25.64 -19.75 7.50
CA LYS A 139 26.50 -19.48 8.65
C LYS A 139 27.97 -19.46 8.23
N VAL A 140 28.84 -19.04 9.15
CA VAL A 140 30.31 -18.99 8.95
C VAL A 140 30.90 -20.37 8.69
N ASP A 141 30.29 -21.43 9.22
CA ASP A 141 30.64 -22.84 9.01
C ASP A 141 30.07 -23.43 7.70
N LEU A 142 29.55 -22.59 6.80
CA LEU A 142 28.88 -22.96 5.56
C LEU A 142 27.55 -23.73 5.75
N THR A 143 27.06 -23.89 6.98
CA THR A 143 25.74 -24.48 7.22
C THR A 143 24.66 -23.56 6.66
N THR A 144 23.85 -24.09 5.75
CA THR A 144 22.71 -23.37 5.16
C THR A 144 21.48 -23.48 6.05
N TYR A 145 20.73 -22.38 6.18
CA TYR A 145 19.48 -22.35 6.93
C TYR A 145 18.50 -21.33 6.35
N LEU A 146 17.24 -21.47 6.75
CA LEU A 146 16.18 -20.56 6.35
C LEU A 146 15.89 -19.59 7.50
N ASP A 147 16.09 -18.30 7.27
CA ASP A 147 15.62 -17.26 8.18
C ASP A 147 14.19 -16.88 7.78
N ASN A 148 13.21 -17.36 8.56
CA ASN A 148 11.80 -17.18 8.30
C ASN A 148 11.28 -15.95 9.06
N GLN A 149 11.06 -14.86 8.34
CA GLN A 149 10.57 -13.61 8.94
C GLN A 149 9.07 -13.47 8.76
N THR A 150 8.35 -13.29 9.87
CA THR A 150 6.89 -13.12 9.87
C THR A 150 6.53 -11.66 10.04
N PHE A 151 5.64 -11.18 9.17
CA PHE A 151 5.11 -9.81 9.22
C PHE A 151 3.59 -9.86 9.39
N LYS A 152 3.05 -8.94 10.19
CA LYS A 152 1.61 -8.83 10.44
C LYS A 152 1.10 -7.53 9.84
N PHE A 153 -0.02 -7.63 9.12
CA PHE A 153 -0.72 -6.53 8.46
C PHE A 153 -2.22 -6.67 8.74
N ASP A 154 -3.00 -5.63 8.45
CA ASP A 154 -4.46 -5.70 8.56
C ASP A 154 -5.02 -6.69 7.54
N TYR A 155 -4.50 -6.64 6.31
CA TYR A 155 -4.83 -7.60 5.25
C TYR A 155 -3.58 -8.11 4.53
N THR A 156 -3.56 -9.41 4.29
CA THR A 156 -2.54 -10.08 3.46
C THR A 156 -3.22 -10.80 2.32
N PHE A 157 -3.06 -10.25 1.11
CA PHE A 157 -3.61 -10.84 -0.11
C PHE A 157 -2.58 -11.75 -0.77
N ASP A 158 -2.98 -12.98 -1.05
CA ASP A 158 -2.16 -13.90 -1.83
C ASP A 158 -2.19 -13.53 -3.33
N GLU A 159 -1.50 -14.32 -4.12
CA GLU A 159 -1.41 -14.17 -5.57
C GLU A 159 -2.70 -14.52 -6.34
N LYS A 160 -3.62 -15.28 -5.73
CA LYS A 160 -4.88 -15.74 -6.34
C LYS A 160 -5.99 -14.72 -6.14
N VAL A 161 -5.83 -13.82 -5.17
CA VAL A 161 -6.76 -12.72 -4.91
C VAL A 161 -6.84 -11.78 -6.13
N SER A 162 -8.07 -11.56 -6.60
CA SER A 162 -8.39 -10.65 -7.71
C SER A 162 -8.29 -9.18 -7.29
N ASN A 163 -8.17 -8.27 -8.27
CA ASN A 163 -8.21 -6.83 -7.99
C ASN A 163 -9.55 -6.39 -7.38
N GLU A 164 -10.64 -7.05 -7.74
CA GLU A 164 -11.97 -6.81 -7.20
C GLU A 164 -12.03 -7.09 -5.70
N LEU A 165 -11.50 -8.24 -5.27
CA LEU A 165 -11.47 -8.55 -3.84
C LEU A 165 -10.57 -7.59 -3.06
N VAL A 166 -9.43 -7.17 -3.62
CA VAL A 166 -8.61 -6.10 -3.01
C VAL A 166 -9.39 -4.80 -2.89
N TYR A 167 -10.14 -4.41 -3.93
CA TYR A 167 -10.97 -3.22 -3.91
C TYR A 167 -11.99 -3.26 -2.77
N HIS A 168 -12.69 -4.38 -2.57
CA HIS A 168 -13.70 -4.52 -1.53
C HIS A 168 -13.16 -4.36 -0.11
N TYR A 169 -11.95 -4.87 0.16
CA TYR A 169 -11.34 -4.76 1.48
C TYR A 169 -10.68 -3.39 1.74
N ILE A 170 -10.13 -2.76 0.70
CA ILE A 170 -9.28 -1.57 0.87
C ILE A 170 -10.02 -0.28 0.49
N ALA A 171 -10.61 -0.24 -0.70
CA ALA A 171 -11.07 1.01 -1.30
C ALA A 171 -12.58 1.24 -1.15
N ALA A 172 -13.39 0.18 -1.18
CA ALA A 172 -14.84 0.30 -1.01
C ALA A 172 -15.24 1.01 0.31
N PRO A 173 -14.63 0.68 1.48
CA PRO A 173 -14.85 1.41 2.73
C PRO A 173 -14.63 2.92 2.65
N LEU A 174 -13.64 3.33 1.85
CA LEU A 174 -13.22 4.72 1.76
C LEU A 174 -14.17 5.56 0.90
N ILE A 175 -14.92 4.91 0.01
CA ILE A 175 -16.00 5.57 -0.74
C ILE A 175 -17.08 6.02 0.26
N ASP A 176 -17.43 5.18 1.23
CA ASP A 176 -18.42 5.52 2.24
C ASP A 176 -17.98 6.72 3.08
N THR A 177 -16.71 6.73 3.50
CA THR A 177 -16.09 7.88 4.16
C THR A 177 -16.22 9.16 3.32
N MET A 178 -15.96 9.08 2.02
CA MET A 178 -16.07 10.22 1.11
C MET A 178 -17.53 10.74 1.01
N PHE A 179 -18.51 9.86 0.84
CA PHE A 179 -19.93 10.25 0.80
C PHE A 179 -20.45 10.75 2.16
N ASN A 180 -19.77 10.41 3.26
CA ASN A 180 -20.08 10.89 4.60
C ASN A 180 -19.45 12.25 4.94
N GLY A 181 -18.71 12.88 4.03
CA GLY A 181 -18.05 14.16 4.28
C GLY A 181 -16.59 14.04 4.67
N GLY A 182 -16.01 12.84 4.62
CA GLY A 182 -14.62 12.59 4.97
C GLY A 182 -13.68 12.71 3.77
N ASN A 183 -12.40 12.87 4.08
CA ASN A 183 -11.32 12.69 3.10
C ASN A 183 -10.71 11.31 3.30
N ALA A 184 -10.41 10.62 2.20
CA ALA A 184 -9.76 9.32 2.23
C ALA A 184 -8.58 9.28 1.26
N THR A 185 -7.60 8.43 1.55
CA THR A 185 -6.42 8.27 0.70
C THR A 185 -6.00 6.81 0.62
N VAL A 186 -5.74 6.33 -0.59
CA VAL A 186 -5.17 5.02 -0.87
C VAL A 186 -3.75 5.21 -1.36
N PHE A 187 -2.78 4.66 -0.65
CA PHE A 187 -1.40 4.59 -1.10
C PHE A 187 -1.10 3.23 -1.72
N ALA A 188 -0.49 3.24 -2.89
CA ALA A 188 -0.04 2.06 -3.60
C ALA A 188 1.48 2.11 -3.78
N TYR A 189 2.16 1.26 -3.03
CA TYR A 189 3.60 1.06 -3.12
C TYR A 189 3.89 -0.20 -3.96
N GLY A 190 4.61 -0.05 -5.06
CA GLY A 190 5.05 -1.15 -5.92
C GLY A 190 4.49 -1.11 -7.35
N LYS A 191 4.53 -2.25 -8.04
CA LYS A 191 4.23 -2.33 -9.49
C LYS A 191 2.80 -1.90 -9.82
N THR A 192 2.65 -1.25 -10.98
CA THR A 192 1.47 -0.49 -11.40
C THR A 192 0.24 -1.33 -11.79
N SER A 193 0.37 -2.64 -12.01
CA SER A 193 -0.72 -3.48 -12.56
C SER A 193 -1.91 -3.77 -11.67
N THR A 194 -1.79 -3.57 -10.35
CA THR A 194 -2.94 -3.67 -9.45
C THR A 194 -3.79 -2.42 -9.56
N MET A 195 -3.13 -1.27 -9.57
CA MET A 195 -3.81 0.01 -9.65
C MET A 195 -4.38 0.26 -11.05
N GLY A 196 -3.57 0.05 -12.09
CA GLY A 196 -3.91 0.29 -13.48
C GLY A 196 -4.49 -0.88 -14.26
N GLY A 197 -4.60 -2.09 -13.69
CA GLY A 197 -5.10 -3.27 -14.41
C GLY A 197 -4.02 -4.00 -15.24
N ASP A 198 -4.44 -4.80 -16.23
CA ASP A 198 -3.50 -5.60 -17.03
C ASP A 198 -2.77 -4.73 -18.06
N LEU A 199 -1.49 -4.47 -17.77
CA LEU A 199 -0.55 -3.76 -18.64
C LEU A 199 0.36 -4.70 -19.45
N SER A 200 0.17 -6.01 -19.36
CA SER A 200 1.08 -6.99 -19.99
C SER A 200 0.72 -7.35 -21.43
N SER A 201 -0.49 -6.99 -21.88
CA SER A 201 -1.03 -7.40 -23.17
C SER A 201 -0.98 -6.24 -24.20
N ALA A 202 -0.90 -6.57 -25.50
CA ALA A 202 -1.00 -5.60 -26.61
C ALA A 202 -2.29 -4.74 -26.59
N LYS A 203 -3.27 -5.12 -25.76
CA LYS A 203 -4.44 -4.34 -25.39
C LYS A 203 -4.43 -4.13 -23.88
N THR A 204 -4.00 -2.96 -23.42
CA THR A 204 -4.06 -2.59 -22.01
C THR A 204 -5.51 -2.51 -21.55
N ASP A 205 -5.88 -3.29 -20.55
CA ASP A 205 -7.22 -3.26 -19.97
C ASP A 205 -7.18 -2.63 -18.56
N TYR A 206 -7.57 -1.36 -18.52
CA TYR A 206 -7.68 -0.57 -17.30
C TYR A 206 -8.96 -0.88 -16.51
N SER A 207 -9.92 -1.57 -17.12
CA SER A 207 -11.25 -1.76 -16.54
C SER A 207 -11.22 -2.63 -15.27
N HIS A 208 -10.20 -3.46 -15.08
CA HIS A 208 -10.03 -4.29 -13.89
C HIS A 208 -9.07 -3.69 -12.85
N GLY A 209 -8.54 -2.49 -13.07
CA GLY A 209 -7.68 -1.79 -12.12
C GLY A 209 -8.45 -1.22 -10.91
N ILE A 210 -7.76 -1.01 -9.80
CA ILE A 210 -8.36 -0.38 -8.60
C ILE A 210 -8.94 1.00 -8.92
N TYR A 211 -8.33 1.79 -9.82
CA TYR A 211 -8.87 3.09 -10.23
C TYR A 211 -10.28 2.96 -10.84
N ALA A 212 -10.46 2.00 -11.75
CA ALA A 212 -11.74 1.75 -12.40
C ALA A 212 -12.78 1.23 -11.39
N GLN A 213 -12.38 0.33 -10.49
CA GLN A 213 -13.28 -0.19 -9.45
C GLN A 213 -13.73 0.91 -8.48
N ILE A 214 -12.84 1.81 -8.08
CA ILE A 214 -13.19 3.00 -7.29
C ILE A 214 -14.21 3.86 -8.05
N ALA A 215 -13.96 4.17 -9.32
CA ALA A 215 -14.88 4.96 -10.11
C ALA A 215 -16.27 4.29 -10.19
N ARG A 216 -16.32 2.98 -10.46
CA ARG A 216 -17.58 2.21 -10.45
C ARG A 216 -18.30 2.31 -9.12
N GLY A 217 -17.59 2.13 -8.01
CA GLY A 217 -18.15 2.24 -6.66
C GLY A 217 -18.74 3.62 -6.39
N ILE A 218 -18.05 4.69 -6.79
CA ILE A 218 -18.52 6.07 -6.63
C ILE A 218 -19.78 6.31 -7.46
N PHE A 219 -19.77 5.96 -8.75
CA PHE A 219 -20.96 6.11 -9.60
C PHE A 219 -22.14 5.26 -9.10
N HIS A 220 -21.88 4.05 -8.61
CA HIS A 220 -22.91 3.21 -8.01
C HIS A 220 -23.54 3.87 -6.77
N ARG A 221 -22.72 4.48 -5.91
CA ARG A 221 -23.22 5.22 -4.73
C ARG A 221 -24.00 6.47 -5.11
N LEU A 222 -23.60 7.17 -6.17
CA LEU A 222 -24.31 8.35 -6.66
C LEU A 222 -25.75 8.03 -7.13
N LEU A 223 -26.01 6.79 -7.56
CA LEU A 223 -27.36 6.36 -7.96
C LEU A 223 -28.35 6.24 -6.79
N GLN A 224 -27.86 6.19 -5.54
CA GLN A 224 -28.72 6.11 -4.37
C GLN A 224 -29.58 7.38 -4.23
N PRO A 225 -30.86 7.27 -3.85
CA PRO A 225 -31.80 8.40 -3.84
C PRO A 225 -31.30 9.63 -3.05
N GLN A 226 -30.59 9.39 -1.96
CA GLN A 226 -30.05 10.43 -1.07
C GLN A 226 -28.93 11.30 -1.68
N TYR A 227 -28.33 10.88 -2.81
CA TYR A 227 -27.18 11.54 -3.44
C TYR A 227 -27.45 11.99 -4.89
N ARG A 228 -28.59 11.58 -5.46
CA ARG A 228 -28.87 11.60 -6.90
C ARG A 228 -28.90 12.99 -7.56
N THR A 229 -29.11 14.06 -6.79
CA THR A 229 -29.31 15.42 -7.35
C THR A 229 -28.41 16.49 -6.75
N SER A 230 -27.52 16.15 -5.82
CA SER A 230 -26.69 17.14 -5.12
C SER A 230 -25.22 17.11 -5.50
N LEU A 231 -24.71 15.99 -6.01
CA LEU A 231 -23.27 15.77 -6.12
C LEU A 231 -22.79 15.64 -7.56
N GLU A 232 -21.71 16.35 -7.85
CA GLU A 232 -20.93 16.25 -9.07
C GLU A 232 -19.59 15.56 -8.80
N ILE A 233 -19.08 14.87 -9.82
CA ILE A 233 -17.80 14.16 -9.75
C ILE A 233 -16.78 14.89 -10.62
N PHE A 234 -15.68 15.30 -9.98
CA PHE A 234 -14.52 15.86 -10.65
C PHE A 234 -13.32 14.94 -10.47
N ILE A 235 -12.52 14.80 -11.53
CA ILE A 235 -11.25 14.10 -11.50
C ILE A 235 -10.13 15.12 -11.71
N THR A 236 -9.13 15.08 -10.83
CA THR A 236 -7.86 15.76 -11.05
C THR A 236 -6.76 14.72 -11.21
N PHE A 237 -5.64 15.12 -11.79
CA PHE A 237 -4.55 14.19 -11.99
C PHE A 237 -3.22 14.94 -12.15
N TYR A 238 -2.25 14.60 -11.31
CA TYR A 238 -0.93 15.22 -11.31
C TYR A 238 0.16 14.22 -10.93
N GLU A 239 1.39 14.47 -11.37
CA GLU A 239 2.59 13.76 -10.91
C GLU A 239 3.44 14.68 -10.03
N ILE A 240 4.06 14.09 -9.01
CA ILE A 240 5.13 14.73 -8.26
C ILE A 240 6.44 14.12 -8.74
N TYR A 241 7.27 14.94 -9.37
CA TYR A 241 8.57 14.52 -9.91
C TYR A 241 9.66 15.48 -9.46
N CYS A 242 10.68 14.95 -8.76
CA CYS A 242 11.79 15.72 -8.21
C CYS A 242 11.33 16.98 -7.42
N GLY A 243 10.34 16.81 -6.54
CA GLY A 243 9.79 17.90 -5.72
C GLY A 243 8.96 18.94 -6.49
N LYS A 244 8.67 18.72 -7.78
CA LYS A 244 7.80 19.58 -8.60
C LYS A 244 6.51 18.86 -8.93
N VAL A 245 5.41 19.60 -8.97
CA VAL A 245 4.07 19.07 -9.30
C VAL A 245 3.73 19.41 -10.74
N PHE A 246 3.21 18.45 -11.50
CA PHE A 246 2.81 18.62 -12.90
C PHE A 246 1.40 18.08 -13.14
N ASP A 247 0.55 18.88 -13.77
CA ASP A 247 -0.82 18.53 -14.14
C ASP A 247 -0.84 17.59 -15.35
N LEU A 248 -1.33 16.37 -15.16
CA LEU A 248 -1.35 15.36 -16.19
C LEU A 248 -2.53 15.48 -17.15
N LEU A 249 -3.61 16.15 -16.73
CA LEU A 249 -4.74 16.52 -17.58
C LEU A 249 -4.41 17.73 -18.46
N ASN A 250 -3.49 18.58 -18.02
CA ASN A 250 -3.11 19.81 -18.72
C ASN A 250 -1.67 19.75 -19.26
N ASN A 251 -1.37 18.78 -20.14
CA ASN A 251 -0.10 18.68 -20.86
C ASN A 251 1.17 18.76 -19.99
N LYS A 252 1.15 18.21 -18.77
CA LYS A 252 2.26 18.29 -17.80
C LYS A 252 2.60 19.74 -17.43
N LYS A 253 1.61 20.64 -17.38
CA LYS A 253 1.78 22.01 -16.88
C LYS A 253 2.29 21.95 -15.44
N ARG A 254 3.38 22.66 -15.15
CA ARG A 254 3.89 22.77 -13.78
C ARG A 254 2.89 23.53 -12.90
N LEU A 255 2.51 22.91 -11.79
CA LEU A 255 1.61 23.47 -10.79
C LEU A 255 2.41 24.13 -9.65
N ARG A 256 1.78 25.12 -9.01
CA ARG A 256 2.32 25.79 -7.81
C ARG A 256 1.69 25.18 -6.58
N VAL A 257 2.48 24.98 -5.54
CA VAL A 257 2.02 24.46 -4.26
C VAL A 257 2.31 25.51 -3.20
N PHE A 258 1.28 25.89 -2.45
CA PHE A 258 1.38 26.84 -1.35
C PHE A 258 0.83 26.21 -0.09
N GLU A 259 1.35 26.65 1.05
CA GLU A 259 0.84 26.33 2.37
C GLU A 259 0.34 27.63 2.99
N ASP A 260 -0.88 27.64 3.51
CA ASP A 260 -1.42 28.81 4.21
C ASP A 260 -0.93 28.88 5.67
N GLN A 261 -1.34 29.92 6.40
CA GLN A 261 -0.95 30.13 7.80
C GLN A 261 -1.48 29.06 8.76
N ASN A 262 -2.47 28.29 8.34
CA ASN A 262 -3.07 27.20 9.10
C ASN A 262 -2.46 25.83 8.74
N GLY A 263 -1.47 25.80 7.85
CA GLY A 263 -0.83 24.57 7.37
C GLY A 263 -1.61 23.84 6.28
N PHE A 264 -2.64 24.46 5.67
CA PHE A 264 -3.35 23.85 4.56
C PHE A 264 -2.56 23.99 3.27
N VAL A 265 -2.19 22.85 2.70
CA VAL A 265 -1.51 22.77 1.40
C VAL A 265 -2.52 22.85 0.26
N GLN A 266 -2.31 23.80 -0.65
CA GLN A 266 -3.12 24.00 -1.85
C GLN A 266 -2.28 23.85 -3.11
N VAL A 267 -2.79 23.07 -4.06
CA VAL A 267 -2.22 22.96 -5.41
C VAL A 267 -2.99 23.92 -6.31
N CYS A 268 -2.35 25.01 -6.71
CA CYS A 268 -2.97 26.05 -7.53
C CYS A 268 -2.95 25.70 -9.02
N ASP A 269 -3.94 26.21 -9.74
CA ASP A 269 -4.09 26.11 -11.20
C ASP A 269 -4.27 24.68 -11.73
N GLN A 270 -4.59 23.73 -10.84
CA GLN A 270 -4.91 22.35 -11.20
C GLN A 270 -6.23 22.28 -11.98
N GLN A 271 -6.21 21.58 -13.11
CA GLN A 271 -7.41 21.29 -13.87
C GLN A 271 -8.18 20.13 -13.23
N GLY A 272 -9.45 20.39 -12.90
CA GLY A 272 -10.44 19.36 -12.59
C GLY A 272 -11.33 19.13 -13.80
N GLN A 273 -11.46 17.88 -14.22
CA GLN A 273 -12.36 17.49 -15.29
C GLN A 273 -13.62 16.86 -14.68
N GLN A 274 -14.78 17.44 -14.97
CA GLN A 274 -16.06 16.83 -14.61
C GLN A 274 -16.23 15.51 -15.38
N VAL A 275 -16.65 14.45 -14.70
CA VAL A 275 -16.92 13.14 -15.30
C VAL A 275 -18.35 12.72 -15.03
N LYS A 276 -19.02 12.16 -16.05
CA LYS A 276 -20.44 11.78 -15.98
C LYS A 276 -20.64 10.27 -16.12
N SER A 277 -19.60 9.56 -16.55
CA SER A 277 -19.62 8.11 -16.70
C SER A 277 -18.29 7.47 -16.32
N ILE A 278 -18.33 6.16 -16.03
CA ILE A 278 -17.13 5.34 -15.84
C ILE A 278 -16.25 5.37 -17.08
N GLN A 279 -16.83 5.48 -18.29
CA GLN A 279 -16.08 5.53 -19.53
C GLN A 279 -15.23 6.81 -19.62
N ASP A 280 -15.72 7.95 -19.14
CA ASP A 280 -14.93 9.20 -19.06
C ASP A 280 -13.68 8.99 -18.20
N VAL A 281 -13.86 8.31 -17.06
CA VAL A 281 -12.75 7.99 -16.14
C VAL A 281 -11.74 7.05 -16.80
N LEU A 282 -12.22 5.99 -17.46
CA LEU A 282 -11.34 5.06 -18.18
C LEU A 282 -10.57 5.75 -19.31
N ASN A 283 -11.21 6.67 -20.04
CA ASN A 283 -10.55 7.47 -21.08
C ASN A 283 -9.45 8.37 -20.50
N ILE A 284 -9.66 8.93 -19.30
CA ILE A 284 -8.65 9.72 -18.58
C ILE A 284 -7.49 8.82 -18.12
N ILE A 285 -7.77 7.67 -17.51
CA ILE A 285 -6.77 6.70 -17.04
C ILE A 285 -5.93 6.14 -18.20
N GLN A 286 -6.57 5.85 -19.33
CA GLN A 286 -5.87 5.34 -20.51
C GLN A 286 -4.83 6.34 -21.03
N ARG A 287 -5.06 7.64 -20.82
CA ARG A 287 -4.16 8.68 -21.29
C ARG A 287 -2.90 8.78 -20.44
N LYS A 288 -2.93 8.60 -19.10
CA LYS A 288 -1.77 8.62 -18.17
C LYS A 288 -2.09 7.90 -16.82
N ILE A 289 -1.08 7.51 -16.03
CA ILE A 289 -1.24 6.77 -14.75
C ILE A 289 -1.27 7.66 -13.48
N LEU A 290 -2.41 7.65 -12.75
CA LEU A 290 -2.76 8.13 -11.38
C LEU A 290 -4.11 8.89 -11.40
N VAL A 291 -4.95 8.77 -10.37
CA VAL A 291 -6.32 9.34 -10.40
C VAL A 291 -6.67 9.92 -9.04
N PHE A 292 -7.18 11.15 -9.02
CA PHE A 292 -7.82 11.76 -7.87
C PHE A 292 -9.30 11.94 -8.18
N VAL A 293 -10.18 11.59 -7.24
CA VAL A 293 -11.63 11.82 -7.38
C VAL A 293 -12.11 12.73 -6.26
N SER A 294 -12.77 13.82 -6.64
CA SER A 294 -13.46 14.73 -5.71
C SER A 294 -14.95 14.75 -5.98
N LEU A 295 -15.73 14.82 -4.88
CA LEU A 295 -17.15 15.10 -4.91
C LEU A 295 -17.40 16.57 -4.57
N SER A 296 -18.21 17.23 -5.39
CA SER A 296 -18.64 18.61 -5.17
C SER A 296 -20.15 18.73 -5.11
N ASN A 297 -20.66 19.58 -4.23
CA ASN A 297 -22.02 20.09 -4.38
C ASN A 297 -21.90 21.39 -5.17
N ASP A 298 -22.45 21.44 -6.37
CA ASP A 298 -22.54 22.69 -7.12
C ASP A 298 -23.60 23.58 -6.46
N HIS A 299 -23.19 24.34 -5.44
CA HIS A 299 -23.88 25.54 -4.96
C HIS A 299 -23.05 26.47 -4.02
N VAL A 300 -21.74 26.26 -3.84
CA VAL A 300 -20.86 27.22 -3.11
C VAL A 300 -19.49 27.33 -3.78
#